data_AF-A0A934DJV6-F1
#
_entry.id   AF-A0A934DJV6-F1
#
_cell.length_a   1.000
_cell.length_b   1.000
_cell.length_c   1.000
_cell.angle_alpha   90.00
_cell.angle_beta   90.00
_cell.angle_gamma   90.00
#
_symmetry.space_group_name_H-M   'P 1'
#
loop_
_entity.id
_entity.type
_entity.pdbx_description
1 polymer ?
#
loop_
_entity_poly.entity_id
_entity_poly.type
_entity_poly.pdbx_seq_one_letter_code
_entity_poly.pdbx_strand_id
1 'polypeptide(L)'
;MGPRGREPQGGEPPGDLGASLQLLRLCSPALPIGAYSYSQGLEWAVEAGWVSDEEGAGQWLMGLLRFSWTYLEVPLMARLHQAWRDGSQPAVRRWNAFLLASRESAEMQAAELNMGQALARLLADLGSAEAQAWSGRAQTSLAAMFALAALSGGIGQGQACAGYLWTLAEGLVSAALKLVPLGQTAGQRLLNRACQAIPQALSVGLSLEDGEIGYMAPGLAMASALHETQRTRLFRS
;
A
#
# COMPACT_ATOMS: atom_id res chain seq x y z
N MET A 1 -23.64 -55.18 -17.06
CA MET A 1 -23.55 -54.18 -15.96
C MET A 1 -22.21 -53.48 -16.07
N GLY A 2 -22.15 -52.33 -16.72
CA GLY A 2 -20.95 -51.47 -16.74
C GLY A 2 -21.00 -50.48 -15.57
N PRO A 3 -19.89 -50.17 -14.90
CA PRO A 3 -19.87 -49.18 -13.85
C PRO A 3 -20.10 -47.80 -14.46
N ARG A 4 -21.19 -47.13 -14.04
CA ARG A 4 -21.46 -45.74 -14.39
C ARG A 4 -20.37 -44.88 -13.77
N GLY A 5 -19.61 -44.18 -14.61
CA GLY A 5 -18.70 -43.14 -14.17
C GLY A 5 -19.45 -42.10 -13.36
N ARG A 6 -18.96 -41.80 -12.16
CA ARG A 6 -19.37 -40.60 -11.44
C ARG A 6 -18.78 -39.41 -12.21
N GLU A 7 -19.63 -38.63 -12.85
CA GLU A 7 -19.26 -37.29 -13.29
C GLU A 7 -18.80 -36.48 -12.06
N PRO A 8 -17.68 -35.75 -12.13
CA PRO A 8 -17.28 -34.86 -11.06
C PRO A 8 -18.34 -33.76 -10.94
N GLN A 9 -18.98 -33.72 -9.78
CA GLN A 9 -19.91 -32.66 -9.40
C GLN A 9 -19.21 -31.31 -9.58
N GLY A 10 -19.87 -30.39 -10.29
CA GLY A 10 -19.38 -29.04 -10.55
C GLY A 10 -19.06 -28.34 -9.24
N GLY A 11 -17.77 -28.25 -8.92
CA GLY A 11 -17.26 -27.29 -7.96
C GLY A 11 -17.52 -25.89 -8.49
N GLU A 12 -17.80 -24.95 -7.59
CA GLU A 12 -17.77 -23.51 -7.90
C GLU A 12 -16.54 -23.20 -8.76
N PRO A 13 -16.67 -22.33 -9.79
CA PRO A 13 -15.50 -21.96 -10.58
C PRO A 13 -14.43 -21.46 -9.62
N PRO A 14 -13.17 -21.92 -9.73
CA PRO A 14 -12.10 -21.39 -8.89
C PRO A 14 -12.12 -19.88 -9.05
N GLY A 15 -12.39 -19.16 -7.95
CA GLY A 15 -12.44 -17.69 -7.98
C GLY A 15 -11.25 -17.16 -8.76
N ASP A 16 -11.47 -16.17 -9.64
CA ASP A 16 -10.59 -15.83 -10.75
C ASP A 16 -9.09 -15.94 -10.39
N LEU A 17 -8.49 -17.09 -10.76
CA LEU A 17 -7.09 -17.40 -10.48
C LEU A 17 -6.17 -16.41 -11.18
N GLY A 18 -6.60 -15.83 -12.30
CA GLY A 18 -5.87 -14.79 -13.01
C GLY A 18 -5.71 -13.54 -12.15
N ALA A 19 -6.81 -13.03 -11.60
CA ALA A 19 -6.79 -11.86 -10.70
C ALA A 19 -5.93 -12.12 -9.45
N SER A 20 -6.01 -13.32 -8.87
CA SER A 20 -5.20 -13.70 -7.71
C SER A 20 -3.69 -13.71 -8.01
N LEU A 21 -3.28 -14.23 -9.17
CA LEU A 21 -1.88 -14.21 -9.60
C LEU A 21 -1.38 -12.79 -9.90
N GLN A 22 -2.23 -11.93 -10.49
CA GLN A 22 -1.88 -10.52 -10.68
C GLN A 22 -1.72 -9.79 -9.35
N LEU A 23 -2.54 -10.12 -8.34
CA LEU A 23 -2.43 -9.52 -7.01
C LEU A 23 -1.09 -9.90 -6.36
N LEU A 24 -0.72 -11.18 -6.41
CA LEU A 24 0.58 -11.66 -5.91
C LEU A 24 1.76 -10.97 -6.61
N ARG A 25 1.67 -10.80 -7.93
CA ARG A 25 2.70 -10.08 -8.70
C ARG A 25 2.80 -8.61 -8.29
N LEU A 26 1.67 -7.93 -8.15
CA LEU A 26 1.60 -6.51 -7.80
C LEU A 26 2.04 -6.24 -6.35
N CYS A 27 1.76 -7.17 -5.43
CA CYS A 27 2.14 -7.05 -4.03
C CYS A 27 3.57 -7.52 -3.74
N SER A 28 4.29 -8.04 -4.74
CA SER A 28 5.61 -8.64 -4.53
C SER A 28 6.64 -7.59 -4.10
N PRO A 29 7.48 -7.88 -3.08
CA PRO A 29 8.57 -7.00 -2.70
C PRO A 29 9.65 -6.87 -3.80
N ALA A 30 9.64 -7.77 -4.79
CA ALA A 30 10.51 -7.71 -5.96
C ALA A 30 9.97 -6.79 -7.07
N LEU A 31 8.79 -6.18 -6.89
CA LEU A 31 8.26 -5.21 -7.85
C LEU A 31 9.24 -4.02 -7.96
N PRO A 32 9.69 -3.63 -9.17
CA PRO A 32 10.80 -2.71 -9.36
C PRO A 32 10.38 -1.23 -9.20
N ILE A 33 9.76 -0.90 -8.07
CA ILE A 33 9.28 0.46 -7.74
C ILE A 33 10.12 1.15 -6.66
N GLY A 34 11.12 0.47 -6.11
CA GLY A 34 12.03 1.04 -5.11
C GLY A 34 11.45 1.13 -3.69
N ALA A 35 10.37 0.38 -3.39
CA ALA A 35 9.68 0.41 -2.09
C ALA A 35 10.62 0.17 -0.90
N TYR A 36 11.60 -0.71 -1.06
CA TYR A 36 12.55 -1.12 0.00
C TYR A 36 13.42 0.02 0.54
N SER A 37 13.45 1.17 -0.14
CA SER A 37 14.26 2.34 0.24
C SER A 37 13.57 3.22 1.27
N TYR A 38 12.29 3.01 1.57
CA TYR A 38 11.50 3.94 2.40
C TYR A 38 11.14 3.35 3.78
N SER A 39 11.43 4.10 4.86
CA SER A 39 11.13 3.67 6.24
C SER A 39 9.80 4.19 6.78
N GLN A 40 9.17 5.16 6.09
CA GLN A 40 7.93 5.82 6.53
C GLN A 40 8.09 6.45 7.94
N GLY A 41 9.18 7.18 8.17
CA GLY A 41 9.48 7.83 9.46
C GLY A 41 9.97 6.89 10.57
N LEU A 42 9.99 5.56 10.33
CA LEU A 42 10.42 4.59 11.34
C LEU A 42 11.90 4.77 11.73
N GLU A 43 12.77 5.12 10.78
CA GLU A 43 14.20 5.32 11.07
C GLU A 43 14.42 6.40 12.15
N TRP A 44 13.69 7.51 12.07
CA TRP A 44 13.76 8.54 13.09
C TRP A 44 13.14 8.07 14.42
N ALA A 45 11.99 7.38 14.37
CA ALA A 45 11.34 6.86 15.57
C ALA A 45 12.23 5.86 16.34
N VAL A 46 13.07 5.11 15.64
CA VAL A 46 14.09 4.23 16.24
C VAL A 46 15.23 5.04 16.86
N GLU A 47 15.79 6.04 16.15
CA GLU A 47 16.85 6.90 16.70
C GLU A 47 16.37 7.66 17.95
N ALA A 48 15.12 8.14 17.94
CA ALA A 48 14.50 8.83 19.08
C ALA A 48 14.12 7.90 20.25
N GLY A 49 14.31 6.58 20.10
CA GLY A 49 13.99 5.58 21.12
C GLY A 49 12.49 5.30 21.31
N TRP A 50 11.63 5.75 20.37
CA TRP A 50 10.19 5.45 20.41
C TRP A 50 9.89 4.01 20.01
N VAL A 51 10.75 3.43 19.17
CA VAL A 51 10.66 2.04 18.72
C VAL A 51 12.01 1.37 18.93
N SER A 52 12.08 0.42 19.88
CA SER A 52 13.34 -0.26 20.24
C SER A 52 13.26 -1.79 20.22
N ASP A 53 12.06 -2.35 20.08
CA ASP A 53 11.83 -3.79 20.15
C ASP A 53 10.61 -4.22 19.30
N GLU A 54 10.26 -5.51 19.37
CA GLU A 54 9.14 -6.09 18.62
C GLU A 54 7.79 -5.48 19.04
N GLU A 55 7.64 -5.15 20.32
CA GLU A 55 6.42 -4.57 20.85
C GLU A 55 6.23 -3.16 20.29
N GLY A 56 7.25 -2.31 20.39
CA GLY A 56 7.25 -0.95 19.84
C GLY A 56 7.02 -0.93 18.33
N ALA A 57 7.69 -1.82 17.58
CA ALA A 57 7.48 -1.94 16.14
C ALA A 57 6.04 -2.36 15.80
N GLY A 58 5.47 -3.28 16.59
CA GLY A 58 4.08 -3.67 16.48
C GLY A 58 3.08 -2.57 16.85
N GLN A 59 3.38 -1.77 17.86
CA GLN A 59 2.56 -0.61 18.22
C GLN A 59 2.59 0.45 17.11
N TRP A 60 3.75 0.71 16.52
CA TRP A 60 3.90 1.62 15.38
C TRP A 60 3.10 1.16 14.16
N LEU A 61 3.30 -0.09 13.71
CA LEU A 61 2.57 -0.68 12.59
C LEU A 61 1.04 -0.65 12.81
N MET A 62 0.58 -1.05 14.00
CA MET A 62 -0.85 -1.05 14.30
C MET A 62 -1.42 0.35 14.48
N GLY A 63 -0.63 1.31 14.94
CA GLY A 63 -0.99 2.73 14.99
C GLY A 63 -1.25 3.28 13.59
N LEU A 64 -0.30 3.07 12.67
CA LEU A 64 -0.46 3.47 11.27
C LEU A 64 -1.68 2.82 10.63
N LEU A 65 -1.85 1.51 10.81
CA LEU A 65 -2.98 0.79 10.25
C LEU A 65 -4.32 1.33 10.76
N ARG A 66 -4.46 1.54 12.07
CA ARG A 66 -5.72 2.00 12.68
C ARG A 66 -6.06 3.44 12.35
N PHE A 67 -5.08 4.34 12.30
CA PHE A 67 -5.35 5.78 12.22
C PHE A 67 -5.12 6.35 10.82
N SER A 68 -3.99 6.03 10.20
CA SER A 68 -3.66 6.56 8.87
C SER A 68 -4.26 5.70 7.77
N TRP A 69 -3.97 4.41 7.74
CA TRP A 69 -4.34 3.56 6.61
C TRP A 69 -5.84 3.32 6.51
N THR A 70 -6.52 3.14 7.65
CA THR A 70 -7.97 2.95 7.69
C THR A 70 -8.74 4.18 7.18
N TYR A 71 -8.32 5.39 7.57
CA TYR A 71 -9.09 6.62 7.32
C TYR A 71 -8.58 7.44 6.12
N LEU A 72 -7.42 7.11 5.57
CA LEU A 72 -6.84 7.77 4.39
C LEU A 72 -6.59 6.78 3.25
N GLU A 73 -5.72 5.78 3.47
CA GLU A 73 -5.24 4.91 2.37
C GLU A 73 -6.34 4.04 1.77
N VAL A 74 -7.15 3.37 2.60
CA VAL A 74 -8.27 2.52 2.16
C VAL A 74 -9.33 3.33 1.38
N PRO A 75 -9.92 4.40 1.94
CA PRO A 75 -10.97 5.13 1.23
C PRO A 75 -10.45 5.77 -0.07
N LEU A 76 -9.21 6.25 -0.11
CA LEU A 76 -8.62 6.84 -1.32
C LEU A 76 -8.28 5.78 -2.37
N MET A 77 -7.72 4.63 -1.97
CA MET A 77 -7.50 3.51 -2.88
C MET A 77 -8.82 3.04 -3.51
N ALA A 78 -9.89 2.94 -2.72
CA ALA A 78 -11.21 2.58 -3.22
C ALA A 78 -11.74 3.59 -4.26
N ARG A 79 -11.60 4.89 -3.97
CA ARG A 79 -12.02 5.97 -4.88
C ARG A 79 -11.19 6.05 -6.15
N LEU A 80 -9.89 5.82 -6.06
CA LEU A 80 -9.01 5.74 -7.22
C LEU A 80 -9.37 4.53 -8.10
N HIS A 81 -9.59 3.36 -7.50
CA HIS A 81 -10.01 2.15 -8.22
C HIS A 81 -11.35 2.38 -8.95
N GLN A 82 -12.33 2.96 -8.27
CA GLN A 82 -13.62 3.29 -8.86
C GLN A 82 -13.49 4.34 -9.97
N ALA A 83 -12.71 5.40 -9.75
CA ALA A 83 -12.48 6.44 -10.76
C ALA A 83 -11.83 5.89 -12.04
N TRP A 84 -10.90 4.93 -11.90
CA TRP A 84 -10.33 4.23 -13.04
C TRP A 84 -11.36 3.35 -13.76
N ARG A 85 -12.18 2.61 -13.00
CA ARG A 85 -13.26 1.77 -13.54
C ARG A 85 -14.25 2.58 -14.35
N ASP A 86 -14.58 3.78 -13.88
CA ASP A 86 -15.53 4.69 -14.54
C ASP A 86 -14.89 5.48 -15.68
N GLY A 87 -13.58 5.31 -15.94
CA GLY A 87 -12.83 6.10 -16.93
C GLY A 87 -12.74 7.60 -16.60
N SER A 88 -13.03 7.99 -15.35
CA SER A 88 -13.13 9.38 -14.93
C SER A 88 -11.77 9.97 -14.60
N GLN A 89 -11.08 10.43 -15.64
CA GLN A 89 -9.80 11.14 -15.51
C GLN A 89 -9.84 12.33 -14.52
N PRO A 90 -10.91 13.16 -14.46
CA PRO A 90 -11.03 14.20 -13.44
C PRO A 90 -11.07 13.65 -12.01
N ALA A 91 -11.80 12.56 -11.76
CA ALA A 91 -11.87 11.95 -10.44
C ALA A 91 -10.52 11.33 -10.02
N VAL A 92 -9.83 10.64 -10.94
CA VAL A 92 -8.47 10.12 -10.67
C VAL A 92 -7.53 11.27 -10.27
N ARG A 93 -7.52 12.37 -11.04
CA ARG A 93 -6.69 13.55 -10.72
C ARG A 93 -7.04 14.16 -9.37
N ARG A 94 -8.33 14.28 -9.04
CA ARG A 94 -8.80 14.82 -7.76
C ARG A 94 -8.27 13.99 -6.59
N TRP A 95 -8.49 12.68 -6.60
CA TRP A 95 -8.09 11.82 -5.49
C TRP A 95 -6.58 11.63 -5.40
N ASN A 96 -5.87 11.60 -6.53
CA ASN A 96 -4.41 11.64 -6.56
C ASN A 96 -3.87 12.93 -5.92
N ALA A 97 -4.41 14.09 -6.29
CA ALA A 97 -3.98 15.37 -5.70
C ALA A 97 -4.32 15.45 -4.21
N PHE A 98 -5.49 14.96 -3.80
CA PHE A 98 -5.88 14.90 -2.39
C PHE A 98 -4.92 14.04 -1.57
N LEU A 99 -4.55 12.84 -2.08
CA LEU A 99 -3.58 11.97 -1.42
C LEU A 99 -2.22 12.67 -1.26
N LEU A 100 -1.70 13.25 -2.34
CA LEU A 100 -0.40 13.95 -2.32
C LEU A 100 -0.42 15.14 -1.36
N ALA A 101 -1.53 15.88 -1.28
CA ALA A 101 -1.71 16.97 -0.32
C ALA A 101 -1.84 16.49 1.13
N SER A 102 -2.24 15.23 1.34
CA SER A 102 -2.38 14.60 2.66
C SER A 102 -1.06 14.00 3.17
N ARG A 103 0.01 14.02 2.35
CA ARG A 103 1.36 13.65 2.79
C ARG A 103 1.93 14.85 3.57
N GLU A 104 2.10 14.67 4.87
CA GLU A 104 2.41 15.76 5.81
C GLU A 104 3.88 16.24 5.72
N SER A 105 4.78 15.46 5.12
CA SER A 105 6.19 15.81 4.89
C SER A 105 6.57 15.75 3.40
N ALA A 106 7.63 16.49 3.05
CA ALA A 106 8.15 16.50 1.67
C ALA A 106 8.75 15.15 1.30
N GLU A 107 9.39 14.48 2.26
CA GLU A 107 9.95 13.13 2.10
C GLU A 107 8.86 12.09 1.77
N MET A 108 7.77 12.02 2.57
CA MET A 108 6.67 11.09 2.28
C MET A 108 6.00 11.37 0.93
N GLN A 109 5.84 12.65 0.57
CA GLN A 109 5.32 13.01 -0.74
C GLN A 109 6.28 12.57 -1.86
N ALA A 110 7.59 12.77 -1.69
CA ALA A 110 8.59 12.33 -2.65
C ALA A 110 8.63 10.79 -2.79
N ALA A 111 8.47 10.04 -1.70
CA ALA A 111 8.36 8.59 -1.72
C ALA A 111 7.17 8.12 -2.57
N GLU A 112 5.99 8.67 -2.30
CA GLU A 112 4.75 8.39 -3.03
C GLU A 112 4.91 8.67 -4.54
N LEU A 113 5.51 9.82 -4.88
CA LEU A 113 5.76 10.23 -6.27
C LEU A 113 6.80 9.34 -6.97
N ASN A 114 7.91 9.04 -6.31
CA ASN A 114 8.99 8.23 -6.91
C ASN A 114 8.49 6.82 -7.23
N MET A 115 7.77 6.19 -6.29
CA MET A 115 7.19 4.88 -6.48
C MET A 115 6.07 4.91 -7.53
N GLY A 116 5.23 5.96 -7.53
CA GLY A 116 4.20 6.15 -8.55
C GLY A 116 4.75 6.31 -9.96
N GLN A 117 5.81 7.10 -10.13
CA GLN A 117 6.52 7.19 -11.41
C GLN A 117 7.10 5.86 -11.87
N ALA A 118 7.71 5.11 -10.95
CA ALA A 118 8.31 3.83 -11.28
C ALA A 118 7.23 2.81 -11.70
N LEU A 119 6.09 2.78 -11.00
CA LEU A 119 4.98 1.91 -11.36
C LEU A 119 4.32 2.34 -12.69
N ALA A 120 4.14 3.65 -12.92
CA ALA A 120 3.61 4.15 -14.19
C ALA A 120 4.49 3.74 -15.39
N ARG A 121 5.82 3.89 -15.26
CA ARG A 121 6.77 3.43 -16.28
C ARG A 121 6.68 1.92 -16.50
N LEU A 122 6.70 1.13 -15.43
CA LEU A 122 6.59 -0.33 -15.54
C LEU A 122 5.29 -0.75 -16.24
N LEU A 123 4.16 -0.16 -15.90
CA LEU A 123 2.87 -0.47 -16.54
C LEU A 123 2.84 -0.03 -18.01
N ALA A 124 3.44 1.10 -18.33
CA ALA A 124 3.56 1.58 -19.71
C ALA A 124 4.44 0.64 -20.56
N ASP A 125 5.58 0.20 -20.03
CA ASP A 125 6.47 -0.78 -20.67
C ASP A 125 5.77 -2.14 -20.88
N LEU A 126 4.81 -2.47 -20.03
CA LEU A 126 3.95 -3.65 -20.14
C LEU A 126 2.71 -3.43 -21.03
N GLY A 127 2.58 -2.26 -21.68
CA GLY A 127 1.57 -1.97 -22.69
C GLY A 127 0.33 -1.22 -22.22
N SER A 128 0.29 -0.68 -21.00
CA SER A 128 -0.86 0.16 -20.56
C SER A 128 -0.78 1.57 -21.13
N ALA A 129 -1.73 1.90 -22.02
CA ALA A 129 -1.85 3.23 -22.61
C ALA A 129 -2.25 4.29 -21.55
N GLU A 130 -3.10 3.92 -20.59
CA GLU A 130 -3.48 4.77 -19.47
C GLU A 130 -2.25 5.11 -18.63
N ALA A 131 -1.41 4.12 -18.30
CA ALA A 131 -0.19 4.36 -17.53
C ALA A 131 0.81 5.23 -18.32
N GLN A 132 0.91 5.07 -19.64
CA GLN A 132 1.75 5.91 -20.50
C GLN A 132 1.36 7.39 -20.40
N ALA A 133 0.06 7.70 -20.30
CA ALA A 133 -0.41 9.09 -20.14
C ALA A 133 -0.05 9.70 -18.77
N TRP A 134 0.28 8.87 -17.79
CA TRP A 134 0.69 9.27 -16.43
C TRP A 134 2.20 9.17 -16.20
N SER A 135 2.90 8.38 -17.01
CA SER A 135 4.36 8.30 -17.04
C SER A 135 4.96 9.67 -17.39
N GLY A 136 5.83 10.20 -16.52
CA GLY A 136 6.47 11.50 -16.71
C GLY A 136 5.66 12.71 -16.23
N ARG A 137 4.42 12.54 -15.74
CA ARG A 137 3.69 13.64 -15.07
C ARG A 137 4.21 13.84 -13.66
N ALA A 138 4.58 15.06 -13.27
CA ALA A 138 5.16 15.31 -11.94
C ALA A 138 4.31 14.80 -10.75
N GLN A 139 2.99 14.76 -10.87
CA GLN A 139 2.06 14.37 -9.80
C GLN A 139 1.41 13.00 -10.05
N THR A 140 2.21 11.94 -10.11
CA THR A 140 1.72 10.56 -10.21
C THR A 140 2.00 9.82 -8.91
N SER A 141 0.96 9.58 -8.13
CA SER A 141 1.05 8.81 -6.88
C SER A 141 1.14 7.30 -7.13
N LEU A 142 1.76 6.58 -6.20
CA LEU A 142 1.76 5.12 -6.17
C LEU A 142 0.33 4.60 -6.07
N ALA A 143 -0.51 5.15 -5.19
CA ALA A 143 -1.87 4.66 -5.01
C ALA A 143 -2.69 4.72 -6.31
N ALA A 144 -2.58 5.80 -7.08
CA ALA A 144 -3.30 5.94 -8.35
C ALA A 144 -2.84 4.89 -9.37
N MET A 145 -1.54 4.61 -9.45
CA MET A 145 -1.00 3.60 -10.38
C MET A 145 -1.24 2.18 -9.90
N PHE A 146 -1.24 1.94 -8.59
CA PHE A 146 -1.58 0.65 -8.00
C PHE A 146 -3.05 0.32 -8.26
N ALA A 147 -3.96 1.29 -8.12
CA ALA A 147 -5.37 1.13 -8.46
C ALA A 147 -5.58 0.81 -9.95
N LEU A 148 -4.85 1.48 -10.84
CA LEU A 148 -4.87 1.19 -12.28
C LEU A 148 -4.36 -0.23 -12.57
N ALA A 149 -3.20 -0.60 -12.01
CA ALA A 149 -2.63 -1.93 -12.16
C ALA A 149 -3.60 -3.02 -11.67
N ALA A 150 -4.23 -2.79 -10.52
CA ALA A 150 -5.21 -3.71 -9.96
C ALA A 150 -6.42 -3.89 -10.87
N LEU A 151 -7.01 -2.78 -11.35
CA LEU A 151 -8.14 -2.83 -12.27
C LEU A 151 -7.78 -3.56 -13.57
N SER A 152 -6.65 -3.24 -14.19
CA SER A 152 -6.17 -3.89 -15.42
C SER A 152 -5.88 -5.38 -15.23
N GLY A 153 -5.52 -5.79 -14.02
CA GLY A 153 -5.32 -7.19 -13.65
C GLY A 153 -6.60 -7.95 -13.26
N GLY A 154 -7.79 -7.33 -13.37
CA GLY A 154 -9.06 -7.95 -12.98
C GLY A 154 -9.28 -8.02 -11.46
N ILE A 155 -8.48 -7.31 -10.66
CA ILE A 155 -8.53 -7.36 -9.20
C ILE A 155 -9.66 -6.45 -8.70
N GLY A 156 -10.56 -7.02 -7.88
CA GLY A 156 -11.66 -6.30 -7.26
C GLY A 156 -11.20 -5.21 -6.29
N GLN A 157 -12.03 -4.19 -6.06
CA GLN A 157 -11.68 -3.02 -5.24
C GLN A 157 -11.22 -3.40 -3.82
N GLY A 158 -11.93 -4.32 -3.15
CA GLY A 158 -11.55 -4.78 -1.81
C GLY A 158 -10.19 -5.51 -1.80
N GLN A 159 -9.94 -6.37 -2.79
CA GLN A 159 -8.66 -7.07 -2.93
C GLN A 159 -7.51 -6.09 -3.24
N ALA A 160 -7.76 -5.07 -4.07
CA ALA A 160 -6.80 -4.01 -4.35
C ALA A 160 -6.43 -3.22 -3.07
N CYS A 161 -7.42 -2.86 -2.26
CA CYS A 161 -7.19 -2.20 -0.97
C CYS A 161 -6.39 -3.10 -0.01
N ALA A 162 -6.75 -4.38 0.10
CA ALA A 162 -6.04 -5.33 0.95
C ALA A 162 -4.57 -5.51 0.50
N GLY A 163 -4.35 -5.68 -0.80
CA GLY A 163 -3.01 -5.82 -1.37
C GLY A 163 -2.15 -4.57 -1.15
N TYR A 164 -2.74 -3.38 -1.30
CA TYR A 164 -2.04 -2.14 -1.03
C TYR A 164 -1.60 -2.02 0.43
N LEU A 165 -2.51 -2.28 1.38
CA LEU A 165 -2.15 -2.29 2.81
C LEU A 165 -1.11 -3.35 3.14
N TRP A 166 -1.17 -4.52 2.50
CA TRP A 166 -0.15 -5.55 2.64
C TRP A 166 1.22 -5.04 2.19
N THR A 167 1.33 -4.40 1.03
CA THR A 167 2.60 -3.82 0.55
C THR A 167 3.15 -2.76 1.50
N LEU A 168 2.29 -1.90 2.08
CA LEU A 168 2.71 -0.93 3.09
C LEU A 168 3.22 -1.59 4.37
N ALA A 169 2.52 -2.62 4.87
CA ALA A 169 2.89 -3.37 6.05
C ALA A 169 4.21 -4.15 5.85
N GLU A 170 4.35 -4.82 4.71
CA GLU A 170 5.57 -5.56 4.36
C GLU A 170 6.78 -4.62 4.24
N GLY A 171 6.60 -3.46 3.60
CA GLY A 171 7.63 -2.43 3.54
C GLY A 171 8.07 -1.94 4.93
N LEU A 172 7.12 -1.64 5.81
CA LEU A 172 7.40 -1.18 7.16
C LEU A 172 8.10 -2.25 8.01
N VAL A 173 7.66 -3.51 7.95
CA VAL A 173 8.31 -4.62 8.68
C VAL A 173 9.72 -4.88 8.14
N SER A 174 9.92 -4.78 6.82
CA SER A 174 11.24 -4.88 6.20
C SER A 174 12.20 -3.80 6.70
N ALA A 175 11.71 -2.56 6.87
CA ALA A 175 12.48 -1.49 7.50
C ALA A 175 12.76 -1.78 8.99
N ALA A 176 11.75 -2.23 9.75
CA ALA A 176 11.89 -2.57 11.16
C ALA A 176 12.95 -3.65 11.41
N LEU A 177 13.01 -4.70 10.57
CA LEU A 177 14.02 -5.76 10.65
C LEU A 177 15.47 -5.27 10.44
N LYS A 178 15.65 -4.11 9.79
CA LYS A 178 16.96 -3.51 9.53
C LYS A 178 17.34 -2.45 10.58
N LEU A 179 16.35 -1.76 11.14
CA LEU A 179 16.54 -0.65 12.07
C LEU A 179 16.54 -1.10 13.53
N VAL A 180 15.73 -2.11 13.86
CA VAL A 180 15.56 -2.66 15.21
C VAL A 180 16.25 -4.02 15.26
N PRO A 181 16.88 -4.43 16.39
CA PRO A 181 17.53 -5.74 16.52
C PRO A 181 16.51 -6.90 16.60
N LEU A 182 15.70 -7.07 15.56
CA LEU A 182 14.65 -8.09 15.45
C LEU A 182 15.13 -9.29 14.64
N GLY A 183 14.74 -10.49 15.08
CA GLY A 183 14.90 -11.71 14.30
C GLY A 183 13.82 -11.86 13.23
N GLN A 184 14.08 -12.70 12.22
CA GLN A 184 13.14 -12.95 11.11
C GLN A 184 11.76 -13.44 11.57
N THR A 185 11.71 -14.28 12.62
CA THR A 185 10.45 -14.76 13.20
C THR A 185 9.62 -13.63 13.81
N ALA A 186 10.25 -12.60 14.39
CA ALA A 186 9.54 -11.42 14.90
C ALA A 186 8.87 -10.66 13.75
N GLY A 187 9.57 -10.48 12.62
CA GLY A 187 8.99 -9.90 11.41
C GLY A 187 7.75 -10.66 10.92
N GLN A 188 7.80 -11.99 10.87
CA GLN A 188 6.65 -12.81 10.48
C GLN A 188 5.48 -12.70 11.47
N ARG A 189 5.74 -12.58 12.78
CA ARG A 189 4.68 -12.31 13.76
C ARG A 189 4.03 -10.94 13.55
N LEU A 190 4.81 -9.90 13.23
CA LEU A 190 4.28 -8.58 12.89
C LEU A 190 3.39 -8.62 11.63
N LEU A 191 3.82 -9.31 10.58
CA LEU A 191 3.02 -9.49 9.36
C LEU A 191 1.73 -10.28 9.62
N ASN A 192 1.79 -11.33 10.44
CA ASN A 192 0.58 -12.07 10.84
C ASN A 192 -0.42 -11.17 11.59
N ARG A 193 0.06 -10.26 12.45
CA ARG A 193 -0.79 -9.25 13.10
C ARG A 193 -1.42 -8.31 12.07
N ALA A 194 -0.68 -7.87 11.06
CA ALA A 194 -1.22 -7.06 9.97
C ALA A 194 -2.31 -7.81 9.19
N CYS A 195 -2.09 -9.08 8.81
CA CYS A 195 -3.09 -9.91 8.15
C CYS A 195 -4.42 -10.00 8.91
N GLN A 196 -4.35 -10.07 10.25
CA GLN A 196 -5.55 -10.11 11.10
C GLN A 196 -6.26 -8.75 11.20
N ALA A 197 -5.53 -7.65 11.13
CA ALA A 197 -6.07 -6.30 11.29
C ALA A 197 -6.60 -5.68 9.98
N ILE A 198 -6.01 -6.03 8.83
CA ILE A 198 -6.38 -5.49 7.50
C ILE A 198 -7.89 -5.64 7.22
N PRO A 199 -8.55 -6.79 7.45
CA PRO A 199 -9.99 -6.92 7.18
C PRO A 199 -10.85 -5.89 7.91
N GLN A 200 -10.53 -5.58 9.18
CA GLN A 200 -11.24 -4.57 9.94
C GLN A 200 -10.99 -3.16 9.38
N ALA A 201 -9.74 -2.84 9.03
CA ALA A 201 -9.40 -1.57 8.40
C ALA A 201 -10.15 -1.36 7.07
N LEU A 202 -10.28 -2.42 6.27
CA LEU A 202 -11.08 -2.39 5.05
C LEU A 202 -12.56 -2.16 5.34
N SER A 203 -13.13 -2.89 6.31
CA SER A 203 -14.54 -2.74 6.68
C SER A 203 -14.88 -1.29 7.05
N VAL A 204 -14.01 -0.62 7.81
CA VAL A 204 -14.21 0.78 8.21
C VAL A 204 -13.90 1.73 7.06
N GLY A 205 -12.72 1.62 6.45
CA GLY A 205 -12.28 2.56 5.42
C GLY A 205 -13.14 2.57 4.16
N LEU A 206 -13.74 1.42 3.80
CA LEU A 206 -14.66 1.33 2.66
C LEU A 206 -16.04 1.91 2.95
N SER A 207 -16.42 2.07 4.23
CA SER A 207 -17.70 2.69 4.60
C SER A 207 -17.63 4.21 4.76
N LEU A 208 -16.43 4.80 4.78
CA LEU A 208 -16.26 6.24 4.98
C LEU A 208 -16.77 7.03 3.79
N GLU A 209 -17.52 8.09 4.07
CA GLU A 209 -17.91 9.12 3.12
C GLU A 209 -16.74 10.07 2.81
N ASP A 210 -16.86 10.84 1.72
CA ASP A 210 -15.78 11.73 1.26
C ASP A 210 -15.36 12.76 2.29
N GLY A 211 -16.31 13.28 3.09
CA GLY A 211 -16.05 14.26 4.14
C GLY A 211 -15.38 13.69 5.39
N GLU A 212 -15.34 12.37 5.52
CA GLU A 212 -14.73 11.65 6.65
C GLU A 212 -13.29 11.22 6.35
N ILE A 213 -12.83 11.40 5.10
CA ILE A 213 -11.47 11.04 4.68
C ILE A 213 -10.48 12.03 5.26
N GLY A 214 -9.58 11.51 6.07
CA GLY A 214 -8.53 12.26 6.73
C GLY A 214 -8.00 11.45 7.89
N TYR A 215 -6.79 11.76 8.34
CA TYR A 215 -6.20 11.06 9.48
C TYR A 215 -5.49 12.04 10.41
N MET A 216 -5.19 11.54 11.61
CA MET A 216 -4.34 12.22 12.57
C MET A 216 -3.28 11.22 13.03
N ALA A 217 -2.02 11.45 12.66
CA ALA A 217 -0.88 10.67 13.16
C ALA A 217 0.29 11.61 13.51
N PRO A 218 0.18 12.41 14.58
CA PRO A 218 1.18 13.42 14.92
C PRO A 218 2.58 12.83 15.14
N GLY A 219 2.67 11.61 15.67
CA GLY A 219 3.95 10.90 15.81
C GLY A 219 4.61 10.61 14.46
N LEU A 220 3.83 10.20 13.45
CA LEU A 220 4.34 9.98 12.09
C LEU A 220 4.76 11.31 11.45
N ALA A 221 3.92 12.34 11.56
CA ALA A 221 4.18 13.68 11.03
C ALA A 221 5.52 14.22 11.56
N MET A 222 5.69 14.17 12.88
CA MET A 222 6.91 14.61 13.55
C MET A 222 8.11 13.77 13.16
N ALA A 223 7.99 12.44 13.21
CA ALA A 223 9.09 11.54 12.88
C ALA A 223 9.55 11.74 11.42
N SER A 224 8.62 11.88 10.49
CA SER A 224 8.96 12.09 9.09
C SER A 224 9.56 13.48 8.84
N ALA A 225 9.04 14.54 9.45
CA ALA A 225 9.60 15.89 9.30
C ALA A 225 11.00 16.00 9.93
N LEU A 226 11.23 15.33 11.06
CA LEU A 226 12.53 15.35 11.73
C LEU A 226 13.56 14.46 11.03
N HIS A 227 13.12 13.38 10.37
CA HIS A 227 13.96 12.54 9.51
C HIS A 227 14.67 13.38 8.43
N GLU A 228 14.04 14.44 7.91
CA GLU A 228 14.65 15.36 6.92
C GLU A 228 15.94 16.04 7.42
N THR A 229 16.17 16.09 8.74
CA THR A 229 17.36 16.70 9.37
C THR A 229 18.28 15.70 10.08
N GLN A 230 17.98 14.40 10.02
CA GLN A 230 18.73 13.34 10.69
C GLN A 230 20.14 13.19 10.07
N ARG A 231 21.17 12.99 10.91
CA ARG A 231 22.58 12.98 10.47
C ARG A 231 23.03 11.66 9.86
N THR A 232 22.51 10.53 10.35
CA THR A 232 22.85 9.18 9.85
C THR A 232 21.58 8.54 9.35
N ARG A 233 21.53 8.15 8.07
CA ARG A 233 20.34 7.58 7.42
C ARG A 233 20.71 6.36 6.59
N LEU A 234 19.99 5.27 6.80
CA LEU A 234 20.02 4.08 5.96
C LEU A 234 18.86 4.08 4.95
N PHE A 235 17.79 4.82 5.24
CA PHE A 235 16.59 4.89 4.40
C PHE A 235 16.32 6.31 3.91
N ARG A 236 15.49 6.38 2.88
CA ARG A 236 14.72 7.57 2.54
C ARG A 236 13.41 7.50 3.34
N SER A 237 12.72 8.61 3.57
CA SER A 237 11.33 8.60 4.03
C SER A 237 10.43 9.27 3.01
#